data_AF-F0IKS5-F1
#
_entry.id   AF-F0IKS5-F1
#
_cell.length_a   1.000
_cell.length_b   1.000
_cell.length_c   1.000
_cell.angle_alpha   90.00
_cell.angle_beta   90.00
_cell.angle_gamma   90.00
#
_symmetry.space_group_name_H-M   'P 1'
#
loop_
_entity.id
_entity.type
_entity.pdbx_description
1 polymer ?
#
loop_
_entity_poly.entity_id
_entity_poly.type
_entity_poly.pdbx_seq_one_letter_code
_entity_poly.pdbx_strand_id
1 'polypeptide(L)'
;MLGIMMKEVKFLTEKSQDKEKNLSFKEQILKDLAGEKEEQTPSSTSQSEADSASAKETAAADDFEARPASVDVSYKVAENEKAHPQVYGRLDEEDKKPNEVLSRANRANNTVKKKRQNTLARRIMTTVLLIVLLGLVVTGVVGYTYVSSALKPVDANATEYVTVEVPEGSSSKQIGEILEKKGLIKNAQVFSLYSKIKSFNNYQSGYYNLQKSMDLDTIARQLQEGGTDTPQPPVVGKVTIPEGYTLEQIAEAVTVNAAATSKKTSKTPFSKDDFLAKAQDEAFISKMAAKYPQLLGTLPSKDSGVKYRLEGYLFPATYNYGEDADLESLIDQMLGAMNTNLSSYYSTIEAKNLTVNEVLTLASLVEKEGSTDQDRKDIASVFYNRLNQAMPLQSNIAILYAQGKLGKKTTLKEDAEIDTNIDSPFNVYKKEGLMPGPVDSPSLSALDATINPSKTDYLYFVANVETGAVYFANTYEEHAKNVEEHVNSKLTQSSSSSN
;
A
#
# COMPACT_ATOMS: atom_id res chain seq x y z
N MET A 1 53.48 -25.50 1.53
CA MET A 1 53.13 -24.18 0.96
C MET A 1 51.61 -24.16 0.77
N LEU A 2 50.85 -23.87 1.83
CA LEU A 2 49.39 -24.02 1.82
C LEU A 2 48.74 -23.07 2.84
N GLY A 3 49.15 -21.81 2.76
CA GLY A 3 48.66 -20.71 3.59
C GLY A 3 48.78 -19.41 2.81
N ILE A 4 47.95 -18.43 3.17
CA ILE A 4 47.67 -17.18 2.43
C ILE A 4 46.69 -17.39 1.25
N MET A 5 45.40 -17.50 1.59
CA MET A 5 44.31 -16.91 0.80
C MET A 5 43.38 -16.17 1.78
N MET A 6 43.73 -14.89 2.00
CA MET A 6 42.84 -13.83 2.51
C MET A 6 41.80 -13.48 1.42
N LYS A 7 40.69 -12.77 1.62
CA LYS A 7 39.88 -12.25 2.75
C LYS A 7 38.71 -11.53 2.08
N GLU A 8 37.44 -11.82 2.37
CA GLU A 8 36.33 -11.01 1.83
C GLU A 8 35.15 -10.90 2.81
N VAL A 9 34.49 -9.72 2.79
CA VAL A 9 33.37 -9.34 3.66
C VAL A 9 32.46 -8.34 2.96
N LYS A 10 31.15 -8.51 3.16
CA LYS A 10 30.13 -7.54 2.75
C LYS A 10 29.72 -6.62 3.90
N PHE A 11 29.69 -5.31 3.65
CA PHE A 11 29.23 -4.29 4.62
C PHE A 11 28.06 -3.42 4.10
N LEU A 12 27.43 -3.83 3.00
CA LEU A 12 26.67 -2.90 2.15
C LEU A 12 25.15 -2.97 2.34
N THR A 13 24.61 -4.10 2.82
CA THR A 13 23.16 -4.35 2.88
C THR A 13 22.37 -3.41 3.81
N GLU A 14 22.99 -2.67 4.73
CA GLU A 14 22.24 -1.73 5.61
C GLU A 14 22.35 -0.26 5.16
N LYS A 15 23.55 0.23 4.77
CA LYS A 15 23.74 1.67 4.46
C LYS A 15 23.19 2.11 3.10
N SER A 16 23.16 1.25 2.09
CA SER A 16 22.44 1.53 0.84
C SER A 16 20.94 1.41 1.04
N GLN A 17 20.47 0.29 1.61
CA GLN A 17 19.04 0.05 1.81
C GLN A 17 18.34 1.12 2.66
N ASP A 18 18.91 1.60 3.76
CA ASP A 18 18.27 2.68 4.54
C ASP A 18 18.17 4.00 3.75
N LYS A 19 19.08 4.23 2.81
CA LYS A 19 19.13 5.46 1.99
C LYS A 19 18.23 5.34 0.76
N GLU A 20 18.20 4.17 0.13
CA GLU A 20 17.34 3.86 -1.02
C GLU A 20 15.89 3.64 -0.61
N LYS A 21 15.60 3.00 0.54
CA LYS A 21 14.22 2.98 1.10
C LYS A 21 13.72 4.39 1.38
N ASN A 22 14.58 5.30 1.85
CA ASN A 22 14.23 6.72 2.01
C ASN A 22 14.13 7.51 0.68
N LEU A 23 14.79 7.09 -0.40
CA LEU A 23 14.62 7.67 -1.74
C LEU A 23 13.34 7.13 -2.40
N SER A 24 13.19 5.82 -2.48
CA SER A 24 11.99 5.12 -2.99
C SER A 24 10.72 5.60 -2.29
N PHE A 25 10.72 5.74 -0.96
CA PHE A 25 9.57 6.29 -0.22
C PHE A 25 9.28 7.76 -0.58
N LYS A 26 10.31 8.58 -0.85
CA LYS A 26 10.13 9.96 -1.33
C LYS A 26 9.66 10.02 -2.77
N GLU A 27 10.14 9.13 -3.63
CA GLU A 27 9.72 9.03 -5.03
C GLU A 27 8.28 8.52 -5.14
N GLN A 28 7.89 7.54 -4.31
CA GLN A 28 6.50 7.08 -4.17
C GLN A 28 5.60 8.27 -3.78
N ILE A 29 5.93 8.98 -2.71
CA ILE A 29 5.20 10.18 -2.27
C ILE A 29 5.14 11.27 -3.36
N LEU A 30 6.24 11.51 -4.09
CA LEU A 30 6.27 12.49 -5.19
C LEU A 30 5.43 12.05 -6.40
N LYS A 31 5.33 10.75 -6.66
CA LYS A 31 4.49 10.16 -7.72
C LYS A 31 3.01 10.24 -7.35
N ASP A 32 2.69 9.95 -6.09
CA ASP A 32 1.34 10.06 -5.53
C ASP A 32 0.87 11.54 -5.46
N LEU A 33 1.78 12.49 -5.20
CA LEU A 33 1.52 13.94 -5.26
C LEU A 33 1.42 14.52 -6.67
N ALA A 34 1.92 13.81 -7.70
CA ALA A 34 1.85 14.23 -9.10
C ALA A 34 0.71 13.54 -9.88
N GLY A 35 -0.01 12.60 -9.26
CA GLY A 35 -0.90 11.63 -9.89
C GLY A 35 -2.38 12.01 -10.00
N GLU A 36 -2.76 13.29 -10.06
CA GLU A 36 -4.14 13.70 -10.40
C GLU A 36 -4.18 14.72 -11.54
N LYS A 37 -4.15 14.22 -12.79
CA LYS A 37 -4.98 14.75 -13.90
C LYS A 37 -4.93 13.92 -15.19
N GLU A 38 -6.13 13.86 -15.79
CA GLU A 38 -6.47 13.63 -17.20
C GLU A 38 -6.66 12.20 -17.75
N GLU A 39 -7.72 12.12 -18.56
CA GLU A 39 -8.53 10.98 -18.98
C GLU A 39 -7.91 10.14 -20.13
N GLN A 40 -8.41 8.91 -20.29
CA GLN A 40 -8.27 8.12 -21.52
C GLN A 40 -9.45 8.42 -22.48
N THR A 41 -9.27 8.55 -23.80
CA THR A 41 -9.46 7.51 -24.85
C THR A 41 -9.66 8.22 -26.23
N PRO A 42 -9.73 7.56 -27.40
CA PRO A 42 -8.80 6.57 -27.97
C PRO A 42 -8.46 6.80 -29.48
N SER A 43 -7.39 6.15 -29.98
CA SER A 43 -7.19 5.59 -31.35
C SER A 43 -7.33 6.47 -32.63
N SER A 44 -6.27 6.56 -33.46
CA SER A 44 -6.21 5.88 -34.80
C SER A 44 -4.94 6.18 -35.67
N THR A 45 -4.34 5.11 -36.23
CA THR A 45 -3.88 4.92 -37.65
C THR A 45 -2.89 5.91 -38.29
N SER A 46 -1.77 5.55 -38.96
CA SER A 46 -1.38 4.43 -39.86
C SER A 46 0.16 4.23 -39.80
N GLN A 47 0.92 3.42 -40.58
CA GLN A 47 0.77 2.62 -41.83
C GLN A 47 1.37 1.18 -41.60
N SER A 48 1.83 0.32 -42.53
CA SER A 48 2.07 0.35 -44.00
C SER A 48 2.15 -1.07 -44.63
N GLU A 49 1.64 -1.20 -45.85
CA GLU A 49 2.06 -2.06 -47.00
C GLU A 49 2.18 -3.62 -46.92
N ALA A 50 1.47 -4.25 -47.87
CA ALA A 50 1.68 -5.55 -48.56
C ALA A 50 1.64 -6.88 -47.74
N ASP A 51 1.19 -8.03 -48.26
CA ASP A 51 0.93 -8.43 -49.66
C ASP A 51 -0.14 -9.56 -49.83
N SER A 52 -0.74 -9.65 -51.02
CA SER A 52 -1.31 -10.82 -51.72
C SER A 52 -2.47 -11.70 -51.15
N ALA A 53 -3.59 -11.65 -51.90
CA ALA A 53 -4.26 -12.78 -52.59
C ALA A 53 -5.43 -13.62 -51.97
N SER A 54 -6.50 -13.70 -52.79
CA SER A 54 -7.50 -14.79 -52.95
C SER A 54 -8.65 -14.95 -51.94
N ALA A 55 -9.91 -15.32 -52.30
CA ALA A 55 -10.76 -15.08 -53.49
C ALA A 55 -12.21 -15.59 -53.20
N LYS A 56 -13.24 -14.93 -53.78
CA LYS A 56 -14.65 -15.39 -53.97
C LYS A 56 -15.51 -15.66 -52.69
N GLU A 57 -16.85 -15.58 -52.69
CA GLU A 57 -17.87 -15.35 -53.75
C GLU A 57 -19.18 -14.71 -53.18
N THR A 58 -19.86 -13.86 -53.98
CA THR A 58 -21.35 -13.64 -54.18
C THR A 58 -22.39 -14.00 -53.08
N ALA A 59 -23.56 -13.34 -52.88
CA ALA A 59 -24.37 -12.31 -53.57
C ALA A 59 -25.24 -11.56 -52.50
N ALA A 60 -26.14 -10.59 -52.75
CA ALA A 60 -26.87 -10.15 -53.95
C ALA A 60 -27.29 -8.65 -53.87
N ALA A 61 -27.80 -8.13 -54.99
CA ALA A 61 -28.41 -6.80 -55.14
C ALA A 61 -29.94 -6.85 -54.79
N ASP A 62 -30.78 -5.82 -54.89
CA ASP A 62 -30.76 -4.47 -55.52
C ASP A 62 -31.37 -3.43 -54.50
N ASP A 63 -31.77 -2.17 -54.76
CA ASP A 63 -31.98 -1.39 -56.00
C ASP A 63 -32.05 0.15 -55.75
N PHE A 64 -32.01 0.92 -56.85
CA PHE A 64 -32.54 2.28 -57.11
C PHE A 64 -31.90 3.60 -56.61
N GLU A 65 -32.13 4.65 -57.41
CA GLU A 65 -31.20 5.76 -57.67
C GLU A 65 -31.57 7.16 -57.11
N ALA A 66 -30.61 8.09 -57.30
CA ALA A 66 -30.78 9.48 -57.76
C ALA A 66 -30.53 10.65 -56.78
N ARG A 67 -29.55 11.47 -57.19
CA ARG A 67 -29.17 12.84 -56.75
C ARG A 67 -29.87 13.88 -57.69
N PRO A 68 -29.98 15.20 -57.42
CA PRO A 68 -28.86 16.09 -57.06
C PRO A 68 -29.10 17.36 -56.19
N ALA A 69 -28.01 18.13 -56.06
CA ALA A 69 -27.72 19.47 -55.50
C ALA A 69 -28.85 20.54 -55.43
N SER A 70 -28.74 21.69 -54.73
CA SER A 70 -27.59 22.54 -54.33
C SER A 70 -27.93 23.44 -53.11
N VAL A 71 -27.00 23.84 -52.23
CA VAL A 71 -26.31 25.18 -52.16
C VAL A 71 -27.29 26.37 -52.28
N ASP A 72 -27.40 27.36 -51.36
CA ASP A 72 -26.33 28.11 -50.69
C ASP A 72 -26.65 28.71 -49.29
N VAL A 73 -25.57 29.23 -48.71
CA VAL A 73 -25.26 29.99 -47.49
C VAL A 73 -25.95 31.36 -47.35
N SER A 74 -26.19 31.86 -46.11
CA SER A 74 -25.62 33.14 -45.57
C SER A 74 -26.17 33.58 -44.20
N TYR A 75 -25.51 34.56 -43.58
CA TYR A 75 -25.55 34.94 -42.16
C TYR A 75 -26.15 36.34 -41.87
N LYS A 76 -26.45 36.54 -40.56
CA LYS A 76 -26.29 37.75 -39.71
C LYS A 76 -27.54 38.53 -39.26
N VAL A 77 -27.77 38.46 -37.95
CA VAL A 77 -27.80 39.58 -36.98
C VAL A 77 -28.31 40.93 -37.48
N ALA A 78 -29.45 41.37 -36.94
CA ALA A 78 -29.61 42.75 -36.47
C ALA A 78 -30.70 42.86 -35.38
N GLU A 79 -30.49 43.87 -34.56
CA GLU A 79 -31.11 44.19 -33.29
C GLU A 79 -32.43 45.00 -33.44
N ASN A 80 -33.24 44.97 -32.38
CA ASN A 80 -33.92 46.13 -31.77
C ASN A 80 -35.44 46.40 -31.96
N GLU A 81 -35.96 47.01 -30.87
CA GLU A 81 -37.18 47.80 -30.65
C GLU A 81 -38.62 47.22 -30.77
N LYS A 82 -39.26 47.15 -29.59
CA LYS A 82 -40.57 47.74 -29.22
C LYS A 82 -41.75 47.65 -30.22
N ALA A 83 -42.84 46.98 -29.82
CA ALA A 83 -44.04 47.66 -29.27
C ALA A 83 -45.24 46.69 -29.02
N HIS A 84 -46.00 46.94 -27.95
CA HIS A 84 -47.41 46.52 -27.77
C HIS A 84 -48.35 47.43 -28.62
N PRO A 85 -49.69 47.24 -28.73
CA PRO A 85 -50.65 46.34 -28.02
C PRO A 85 -51.56 45.54 -29.02
N GLN A 86 -52.57 44.72 -28.69
CA GLN A 86 -53.90 44.96 -28.07
C GLN A 86 -54.60 43.57 -27.90
N VAL A 87 -55.13 43.19 -26.73
CA VAL A 87 -56.55 43.26 -26.30
C VAL A 87 -57.58 42.36 -27.03
N TYR A 88 -58.09 41.37 -26.28
CA TYR A 88 -59.51 41.14 -25.94
C TYR A 88 -59.50 40.77 -24.44
N GLY A 89 -60.45 41.12 -23.55
CA GLY A 89 -61.82 41.60 -23.70
C GLY A 89 -62.68 40.80 -22.71
N ARG A 90 -62.67 41.15 -21.42
CA ARG A 90 -63.68 41.94 -20.68
C ARG A 90 -64.76 41.05 -20.03
N LEU A 91 -65.42 41.65 -19.05
CA LEU A 91 -66.73 41.39 -18.44
C LEU A 91 -66.66 41.06 -16.92
N ASP A 92 -67.23 41.85 -16.00
CA ASP A 92 -67.35 43.33 -15.92
C ASP A 92 -67.87 43.77 -14.51
N GLU A 93 -68.02 45.09 -14.31
CA GLU A 93 -68.96 45.80 -13.40
C GLU A 93 -68.80 45.75 -11.86
N GLU A 94 -68.41 46.87 -11.22
CA GLU A 94 -69.21 47.92 -10.52
C GLU A 94 -69.20 47.73 -8.97
N ASP A 95 -69.19 48.75 -8.10
CA ASP A 95 -69.74 50.09 -8.28
C ASP A 95 -69.00 51.27 -7.54
N LYS A 96 -69.30 52.48 -8.04
CA LYS A 96 -69.05 53.91 -7.70
C LYS A 96 -68.79 54.26 -6.20
N LYS A 97 -67.71 55.00 -5.83
CA LYS A 97 -67.46 56.49 -5.85
C LYS A 97 -68.08 57.29 -4.66
N PRO A 98 -67.72 58.58 -4.38
CA PRO A 98 -66.66 59.43 -4.98
C PRO A 98 -65.71 60.17 -3.98
N ASN A 99 -64.71 60.83 -4.57
CA ASN A 99 -63.75 61.80 -4.03
C ASN A 99 -64.37 62.98 -3.23
N GLU A 100 -63.52 63.63 -2.41
CA GLU A 100 -63.33 65.08 -2.54
C GLU A 100 -61.86 65.49 -2.28
N VAL A 101 -61.41 66.59 -2.89
CA VAL A 101 -60.04 67.12 -2.88
C VAL A 101 -60.11 68.63 -2.65
N LEU A 102 -59.00 69.28 -2.23
CA LEU A 102 -58.81 70.74 -2.02
C LEU A 102 -59.25 71.23 -0.61
N SER A 103 -58.62 72.22 0.03
CA SER A 103 -57.43 73.02 -0.32
C SER A 103 -56.67 73.57 0.89
N ARG A 104 -55.44 74.02 0.56
CA ARG A 104 -54.47 74.91 1.25
C ARG A 104 -54.92 75.79 2.45
N ALA A 105 -54.01 75.81 3.43
CA ALA A 105 -53.41 76.98 4.10
C ALA A 105 -53.84 77.40 5.53
N ASN A 106 -52.79 77.58 6.35
CA ASN A 106 -52.62 78.54 7.45
C ASN A 106 -53.57 78.51 8.66
N ARG A 107 -53.08 77.95 9.78
CA ARG A 107 -52.79 78.76 10.98
C ARG A 107 -51.86 78.04 11.98
N ALA A 108 -51.23 78.84 12.83
CA ALA A 108 -50.11 78.46 13.70
C ALA A 108 -50.54 77.80 15.03
N ASN A 109 -49.52 77.39 15.78
CA ASN A 109 -49.53 77.08 17.22
C ASN A 109 -50.30 75.82 17.67
N ASN A 110 -49.56 74.71 17.80
CA ASN A 110 -49.41 74.03 19.09
C ASN A 110 -48.24 73.03 19.06
N THR A 111 -47.04 73.52 19.38
CA THR A 111 -46.01 72.67 19.99
C THR A 111 -46.45 72.29 21.42
N VAL A 112 -45.84 71.25 22.01
CA VAL A 112 -46.11 70.75 23.37
C VAL A 112 -47.42 69.95 23.55
N LYS A 113 -47.49 68.73 22.99
CA LYS A 113 -48.04 67.51 23.66
C LYS A 113 -47.95 66.18 22.86
N LYS A 114 -46.81 65.82 22.25
CA LYS A 114 -46.58 64.43 21.77
C LYS A 114 -45.12 63.95 21.75
N LYS A 115 -44.38 64.19 22.85
CA LYS A 115 -42.96 63.79 23.00
C LYS A 115 -42.67 62.85 24.20
N ARG A 116 -43.70 62.24 24.79
CA ARG A 116 -43.58 61.30 25.95
C ARG A 116 -44.08 59.86 25.71
N GLN A 117 -44.69 59.54 24.56
CA GLN A 117 -45.10 58.16 24.24
C GLN A 117 -44.01 57.37 23.48
N ASN A 118 -43.16 58.05 22.69
CA ASN A 118 -42.13 57.39 21.89
C ASN A 118 -40.95 56.83 22.72
N THR A 119 -40.78 57.24 23.98
CA THR A 119 -39.72 56.69 24.85
C THR A 119 -40.12 55.36 25.48
N LEU A 120 -41.40 55.18 25.84
CA LEU A 120 -41.93 53.89 26.32
C LEU A 120 -41.99 52.88 25.16
N ALA A 121 -42.58 53.26 24.02
CA ALA A 121 -42.61 52.38 22.85
C ALA A 121 -41.20 51.97 22.38
N ARG A 122 -40.24 52.89 22.36
CA ARG A 122 -38.85 52.60 22.01
C ARG A 122 -38.13 51.71 23.05
N ARG A 123 -38.42 51.88 24.34
CA ARG A 123 -37.90 50.99 25.41
C ARG A 123 -38.45 49.58 25.26
N ILE A 124 -39.77 49.43 25.10
CA ILE A 124 -40.44 48.14 24.87
C ILE A 124 -39.86 47.47 23.62
N MET A 125 -39.75 48.20 22.50
CA MET A 125 -39.12 47.73 21.26
C MET A 125 -37.68 47.27 21.50
N THR A 126 -36.83 48.04 22.19
CA THR A 126 -35.44 47.61 22.49
C THR A 126 -35.39 46.40 23.41
N THR A 127 -36.28 46.28 24.40
CA THR A 127 -36.35 45.11 25.29
C THR A 127 -36.78 43.86 24.53
N VAL A 128 -37.80 43.96 23.67
CA VAL A 128 -38.21 42.84 22.80
C VAL A 128 -37.08 42.44 21.85
N LEU A 129 -36.40 43.41 21.23
CA LEU A 129 -35.29 43.13 20.30
C LEU A 129 -34.09 42.49 21.02
N LEU A 130 -33.78 42.90 22.26
CA LEU A 130 -32.79 42.26 23.11
C LEU A 130 -33.20 40.85 23.55
N ILE A 131 -34.49 40.60 23.82
CA ILE A 131 -35.00 39.24 24.14
C ILE A 131 -34.91 38.33 22.92
N VAL A 132 -35.24 38.83 21.72
CA VAL A 132 -35.06 38.08 20.45
C VAL A 132 -33.58 37.80 20.18
N LEU A 133 -32.71 38.80 20.37
CA LEU A 133 -31.26 38.62 20.21
C LEU A 133 -30.71 37.60 21.22
N LEU A 134 -31.11 37.68 22.49
CA LEU A 134 -30.74 36.72 23.53
C LEU A 134 -31.24 35.32 23.20
N GLY A 135 -32.48 35.20 22.69
CA GLY A 135 -33.04 33.95 22.18
C GLY A 135 -32.19 33.36 21.06
N LEU A 136 -31.81 34.17 20.06
CA LEU A 136 -30.93 33.74 18.97
C LEU A 136 -29.54 33.32 19.46
N VAL A 137 -28.96 34.03 20.43
CA VAL A 137 -27.67 33.66 21.05
C VAL A 137 -27.78 32.35 21.82
N VAL A 138 -28.84 32.16 22.63
CA VAL A 138 -29.09 30.90 23.36
C VAL A 138 -29.33 29.75 22.39
N THR A 139 -30.15 29.93 21.35
CA THR A 139 -30.37 28.93 20.30
C THR A 139 -29.08 28.61 19.54
N GLY A 140 -28.24 29.61 19.26
CA GLY A 140 -26.92 29.44 18.64
C GLY A 140 -25.95 28.64 19.50
N VAL A 141 -25.89 28.92 20.81
CA VAL A 141 -25.05 28.18 21.77
C VAL A 141 -25.56 26.75 21.97
N VAL A 142 -26.87 26.55 22.09
CA VAL A 142 -27.48 25.21 22.19
C VAL A 142 -27.25 24.40 20.90
N GLY A 143 -27.44 25.02 19.72
CA GLY A 143 -27.17 24.37 18.43
C GLY A 143 -25.69 24.02 18.25
N TYR A 144 -24.79 24.94 18.60
CA TYR A 144 -23.34 24.71 18.55
C TYR A 144 -22.89 23.59 19.49
N THR A 145 -23.37 23.58 20.74
CA THR A 145 -23.03 22.53 21.72
C THR A 145 -23.63 21.17 21.34
N TYR A 146 -24.84 21.14 20.79
CA TYR A 146 -25.46 19.92 20.25
C TYR A 146 -24.63 19.33 19.10
N VAL A 147 -24.31 20.14 18.07
CA VAL A 147 -23.47 19.69 16.94
C VAL A 147 -22.10 19.26 17.43
N SER A 148 -21.41 20.07 18.25
CA SER A 148 -20.09 19.74 18.80
C SER A 148 -20.09 18.44 19.62
N SER A 149 -21.18 18.14 20.34
CA SER A 149 -21.34 16.87 21.05
C SER A 149 -21.55 15.70 20.08
N ALA A 150 -22.33 15.90 19.02
CA ALA A 150 -22.62 14.91 17.99
C ALA A 150 -21.42 14.58 17.06
N LEU A 151 -20.45 15.48 16.92
CA LEU A 151 -19.18 15.20 16.21
C LEU A 151 -18.23 14.29 17.02
N LYS A 152 -18.34 14.29 18.36
CA LYS A 152 -17.50 13.48 19.25
C LYS A 152 -17.93 12.00 19.26
N PRO A 153 -17.01 11.07 19.56
CA PRO A 153 -17.32 9.63 19.66
C PRO A 153 -18.52 9.31 20.56
N VAL A 154 -19.21 8.19 20.26
CA VAL A 154 -20.33 7.68 21.07
C VAL A 154 -19.81 7.22 22.44
N ASP A 155 -18.73 6.46 22.45
CA ASP A 155 -17.99 6.08 23.66
C ASP A 155 -16.49 6.09 23.37
N ALA A 156 -15.79 7.09 23.89
CA ALA A 156 -14.35 7.29 23.67
C ALA A 156 -13.47 6.15 24.22
N ASN A 157 -13.99 5.26 25.08
CA ASN A 157 -13.24 4.15 25.65
C ASN A 157 -13.56 2.80 24.97
N ALA A 158 -14.52 2.74 24.04
CA ALA A 158 -14.92 1.52 23.39
C ALA A 158 -13.85 1.01 22.41
N THR A 159 -13.32 -0.18 22.65
CA THR A 159 -12.34 -0.86 21.79
C THR A 159 -12.97 -1.85 20.80
N GLU A 160 -14.20 -2.29 21.07
CA GLU A 160 -14.92 -3.25 20.23
C GLU A 160 -15.23 -2.68 18.84
N TYR A 161 -14.97 -3.48 17.82
CA TYR A 161 -15.38 -3.21 16.45
C TYR A 161 -16.84 -3.63 16.22
N VAL A 162 -17.57 -2.83 15.44
CA VAL A 162 -18.93 -3.10 14.99
C VAL A 162 -18.92 -3.18 13.46
N THR A 163 -19.21 -4.36 12.93
CA THR A 163 -19.37 -4.53 11.48
C THR A 163 -20.67 -3.88 10.99
N VAL A 164 -20.53 -3.03 9.97
CA VAL A 164 -21.62 -2.32 9.31
C VAL A 164 -21.52 -2.52 7.79
N GLU A 165 -22.67 -2.71 7.16
CA GLU A 165 -22.82 -2.77 5.71
C GLU A 165 -23.33 -1.42 5.21
N VAL A 166 -22.70 -0.88 4.18
CA VAL A 166 -23.20 0.26 3.40
C VAL A 166 -23.62 -0.25 2.02
N PRO A 167 -24.93 -0.38 1.75
CA PRO A 167 -25.41 -0.82 0.44
C PRO A 167 -25.02 0.14 -0.69
N GLU A 168 -24.85 -0.38 -1.89
CA GLU A 168 -24.61 0.41 -3.11
C GLU A 168 -25.70 1.48 -3.32
N GLY A 169 -25.30 2.67 -3.79
CA GLY A 169 -26.21 3.80 -4.02
C GLY A 169 -26.75 4.46 -2.75
N SER A 170 -26.31 4.07 -1.55
CA SER A 170 -26.76 4.68 -0.29
C SER A 170 -26.41 6.16 -0.20
N SER A 171 -27.42 7.02 -0.01
CA SER A 171 -27.20 8.43 0.28
C SER A 171 -26.59 8.66 1.67
N SER A 172 -25.91 9.79 1.88
CA SER A 172 -25.35 10.16 3.20
C SER A 172 -26.40 10.18 4.33
N LYS A 173 -27.70 10.30 4.01
CA LYS A 173 -28.79 10.17 4.99
C LYS A 173 -28.99 8.72 5.41
N GLN A 174 -29.09 7.79 4.45
CA GLN A 174 -29.23 6.34 4.73
C GLN A 174 -27.99 5.81 5.46
N ILE A 175 -26.79 6.23 5.05
CA ILE A 175 -25.54 5.89 5.73
C ILE A 175 -25.59 6.37 7.20
N GLY A 176 -25.99 7.62 7.43
CA GLY A 176 -26.18 8.14 8.80
C GLY A 176 -27.18 7.33 9.62
N GLU A 177 -28.33 6.95 9.04
CA GLU A 177 -29.35 6.14 9.71
C GLU A 177 -28.85 4.72 10.06
N ILE A 178 -28.04 4.11 9.18
CA ILE A 178 -27.39 2.82 9.43
C ILE A 178 -26.37 2.93 10.57
N LEU A 179 -25.51 3.94 10.55
CA LEU A 179 -24.49 4.19 11.59
C LEU A 179 -25.12 4.50 12.96
N GLU A 180 -26.17 5.31 13.00
CA GLU A 180 -26.91 5.64 14.23
C GLU A 180 -27.59 4.40 14.81
N LYS A 181 -28.25 3.60 13.95
CA LYS A 181 -28.86 2.31 14.35
C LYS A 181 -27.85 1.30 14.89
N LYS A 182 -26.61 1.33 14.39
CA LYS A 182 -25.48 0.52 14.89
C LYS A 182 -24.79 1.12 16.12
N GLY A 183 -25.20 2.31 16.57
CA GLY A 183 -24.63 2.99 17.73
C GLY A 183 -23.21 3.53 17.51
N LEU A 184 -22.81 3.76 16.25
CA LEU A 184 -21.50 4.27 15.86
C LEU A 184 -21.45 5.80 15.81
N ILE A 185 -22.60 6.44 15.59
CA ILE A 185 -22.75 7.90 15.65
C ILE A 185 -23.95 8.27 16.52
N LYS A 186 -23.97 9.51 17.03
CA LYS A 186 -25.05 9.99 17.91
C LYS A 186 -26.28 10.51 17.17
N ASN A 187 -26.17 10.86 15.88
CA ASN A 187 -27.27 11.43 15.10
C ASN A 187 -27.04 11.39 13.58
N ALA A 188 -27.95 10.77 12.83
CA ALA A 188 -27.90 10.67 11.37
C ALA A 188 -28.04 12.01 10.63
N GLN A 189 -28.84 12.95 11.16
CA GLN A 189 -29.03 14.26 10.53
C GLN A 189 -27.76 15.11 10.63
N VAL A 190 -27.07 15.07 11.77
CA VAL A 190 -25.76 15.71 11.93
C VAL A 190 -24.75 15.10 10.96
N PHE A 191 -24.68 13.77 10.81
CA PHE A 191 -23.82 13.15 9.81
C PHE A 191 -24.15 13.62 8.38
N SER A 192 -25.41 13.56 7.96
CA SER A 192 -25.82 13.99 6.61
C SER A 192 -25.51 15.47 6.33
N LEU A 193 -25.66 16.35 7.33
CA LEU A 193 -25.30 17.76 7.22
C LEU A 193 -23.77 17.96 7.21
N TYR A 194 -23.06 17.26 8.08
CA TYR A 194 -21.61 17.31 8.19
C TYR A 194 -20.92 16.84 6.91
N SER A 195 -21.37 15.74 6.30
CA SER A 195 -20.88 15.26 5.01
C SER A 195 -20.96 16.34 3.94
N LYS A 196 -22.11 17.04 3.86
CA LYS A 196 -22.34 18.12 2.89
C LYS A 196 -21.48 19.36 3.16
N ILE A 197 -21.32 19.76 4.42
CA ILE A 197 -20.53 20.94 4.80
C ILE A 197 -19.02 20.70 4.58
N LYS A 198 -18.56 19.46 4.79
CA LYS A 198 -17.16 19.06 4.61
C LYS A 198 -16.82 18.58 3.20
N SER A 199 -17.80 18.54 2.29
CA SER A 199 -17.66 17.93 0.96
C SER A 199 -17.14 16.49 1.01
N PHE A 200 -17.52 15.74 2.06
CA PHE A 200 -17.34 14.28 2.10
C PHE A 200 -18.36 13.65 1.13
N ASN A 201 -17.95 13.64 -0.13
CA ASN A 201 -18.62 13.07 -1.27
C ASN A 201 -18.05 11.67 -1.53
N ASN A 202 -18.72 10.84 -2.32
CA ASN A 202 -18.22 9.53 -2.75
C ASN A 202 -17.88 8.59 -1.58
N TYR A 203 -18.82 8.43 -0.64
CA TYR A 203 -18.78 7.28 0.27
C TYR A 203 -18.94 6.00 -0.54
N GLN A 204 -18.06 5.04 -0.29
CA GLN A 204 -18.05 3.75 -0.97
C GLN A 204 -19.09 2.81 -0.33
N SER A 205 -19.47 1.78 -1.07
CA SER A 205 -20.27 0.67 -0.55
C SER A 205 -19.39 -0.45 0.00
N GLY A 206 -20.00 -1.36 0.76
CA GLY A 206 -19.37 -2.55 1.30
C GLY A 206 -19.41 -2.65 2.82
N TYR A 207 -18.64 -3.58 3.35
CA TYR A 207 -18.54 -3.89 4.78
C TYR A 207 -17.36 -3.16 5.42
N TYR A 208 -17.63 -2.53 6.57
CA TYR A 208 -16.69 -1.76 7.37
C TYR A 208 -16.69 -2.25 8.81
N ASN A 209 -15.52 -2.25 9.45
CA ASN A 209 -15.38 -2.49 10.88
C ASN A 209 -15.04 -1.17 11.58
N LEU A 210 -16.03 -0.58 12.25
CA LEU A 210 -15.91 0.74 12.88
C LEU A 210 -16.00 0.63 14.40
N GLN A 211 -15.35 1.52 15.16
CA GLN A 211 -15.40 1.53 16.62
C GLN A 211 -16.24 2.72 17.12
N LYS A 212 -16.93 2.55 18.26
CA LYS A 212 -17.73 3.62 18.91
C LYS A 212 -16.88 4.77 19.49
N SER A 213 -15.57 4.55 19.58
CA SER A 213 -14.53 5.51 19.99
C SER A 213 -14.01 6.37 18.83
N MET A 214 -14.35 6.06 17.59
CA MET A 214 -14.07 6.92 16.44
C MET A 214 -14.96 8.17 16.48
N ASP A 215 -14.41 9.30 16.04
CA ASP A 215 -15.18 10.52 15.84
C ASP A 215 -15.80 10.59 14.44
N LEU A 216 -16.66 11.59 14.21
CA LEU A 216 -17.42 11.68 12.97
C LEU A 216 -16.56 11.97 11.72
N ASP A 217 -15.40 12.63 11.89
CA ASP A 217 -14.43 12.88 10.82
C ASP A 217 -13.72 11.58 10.43
N THR A 218 -13.28 10.80 11.42
CA THR A 218 -12.63 9.49 11.24
C THR A 218 -13.56 8.50 10.53
N ILE A 219 -14.82 8.38 11.00
CA ILE A 219 -15.82 7.52 10.36
C ILE A 219 -16.09 7.97 8.92
N ALA A 220 -16.24 9.28 8.68
CA ALA A 220 -16.46 9.79 7.33
C ALA A 220 -15.29 9.47 6.38
N ARG A 221 -14.04 9.58 6.83
CA ARG A 221 -12.86 9.23 6.02
C ARG A 221 -12.79 7.74 5.68
N GLN A 222 -12.96 6.87 6.67
CA GLN A 222 -12.95 5.41 6.44
C GLN A 222 -14.02 4.98 5.43
N LEU A 223 -15.20 5.62 5.45
CA LEU A 223 -16.25 5.38 4.46
C LEU A 223 -15.88 5.86 3.03
N GLN A 224 -14.90 6.73 2.85
CA GLN A 224 -14.36 7.10 1.53
C GLN A 224 -13.22 6.17 1.06
N GLU A 225 -12.46 5.57 1.98
CA GLU A 225 -11.28 4.74 1.67
C GLU A 225 -11.64 3.41 0.95
N GLY A 226 -12.86 2.91 1.15
CA GLY A 226 -13.37 1.70 0.49
C GLY A 226 -13.93 0.68 1.48
N GLY A 227 -15.09 0.12 1.19
CA GLY A 227 -15.64 -1.02 1.92
C GLY A 227 -15.12 -2.35 1.36
N THR A 228 -15.26 -3.42 2.12
CA THR A 228 -14.98 -4.79 1.64
C THR A 228 -16.23 -5.42 1.03
N ASP A 229 -16.11 -6.22 -0.05
CA ASP A 229 -17.28 -6.82 -0.71
C ASP A 229 -18.05 -7.82 0.16
N THR A 230 -17.36 -8.41 1.14
CA THR A 230 -17.89 -9.41 2.07
C THR A 230 -17.44 -9.08 3.49
N PRO A 231 -18.19 -9.49 4.55
CA PRO A 231 -17.79 -9.24 5.93
C PRO A 231 -16.41 -9.83 6.24
N GLN A 232 -15.43 -8.97 6.51
CA GLN A 232 -14.10 -9.38 6.96
C GLN A 232 -13.97 -9.21 8.49
N PRO A 233 -13.19 -10.06 9.18
CA PRO A 233 -12.84 -9.83 10.58
C PRO A 233 -12.13 -8.47 10.78
N PRO A 234 -12.28 -7.81 11.94
CA PRO A 234 -11.54 -6.58 12.23
C PRO A 234 -10.03 -6.80 12.25
N VAL A 235 -9.27 -5.89 11.63
CA VAL A 235 -7.80 -5.89 11.71
C VAL A 235 -7.38 -5.12 12.95
N VAL A 236 -6.88 -5.84 13.96
CA VAL A 236 -6.45 -5.24 15.24
C VAL A 236 -4.95 -4.92 15.28
N GLY A 237 -4.18 -5.47 14.34
CA GLY A 237 -2.76 -5.17 14.22
C GLY A 237 -2.13 -5.69 12.95
N LYS A 238 -0.84 -5.38 12.82
CA LYS A 238 -0.01 -5.79 11.69
C LYS A 238 1.29 -6.41 12.18
N VAL A 239 1.78 -7.41 11.47
CA VAL A 239 3.12 -8.00 11.62
C VAL A 239 3.88 -7.71 10.34
N THR A 240 5.05 -7.07 10.43
CA THR A 240 5.91 -6.83 9.26
C THR A 240 7.12 -7.73 9.32
N ILE A 241 7.31 -8.55 8.29
CA ILE A 241 8.47 -9.41 8.08
C ILE A 241 9.35 -8.80 6.98
N PRO A 242 10.53 -8.27 7.32
CA PRO A 242 11.48 -7.75 6.33
C PRO A 242 12.15 -8.88 5.52
N GLU A 243 12.64 -8.51 4.35
CA GLU A 243 13.38 -9.38 3.44
C GLU A 243 14.72 -9.87 4.04
N GLY A 244 15.08 -11.11 3.71
CA GLY A 244 16.25 -11.79 4.24
C GLY A 244 16.22 -11.96 5.77
N TYR A 245 15.04 -12.15 6.37
CA TYR A 245 14.92 -12.58 7.77
C TYR A 245 14.96 -14.11 7.85
N THR A 246 15.75 -14.63 8.79
CA THR A 246 15.73 -16.04 9.20
C THR A 246 14.47 -16.34 10.01
N LEU A 247 14.05 -17.61 10.11
CA LEU A 247 12.86 -18.02 10.86
C LEU A 247 12.92 -17.59 12.34
N GLU A 248 14.13 -17.55 12.94
CA GLU A 248 14.34 -17.04 14.30
C GLU A 248 14.13 -15.53 14.44
N GLN A 249 14.43 -14.76 13.39
CA GLN A 249 14.15 -13.31 13.33
C GLN A 249 12.68 -13.05 13.00
N ILE A 250 12.04 -13.87 12.17
CA ILE A 250 10.59 -13.85 11.94
C ILE A 250 9.87 -14.10 13.26
N ALA A 251 10.28 -15.12 14.02
CA ALA A 251 9.71 -15.44 15.32
C ALA A 251 9.86 -14.31 16.36
N GLU A 252 10.88 -13.46 16.23
CA GLU A 252 10.98 -12.22 17.01
C GLU A 252 10.01 -11.14 16.47
N ALA A 253 10.01 -10.92 15.16
CA ALA A 253 9.21 -9.90 14.48
C ALA A 253 7.70 -10.11 14.66
N VAL A 254 7.20 -11.35 14.68
CA VAL A 254 5.77 -11.63 14.93
C VAL A 254 5.29 -11.15 16.30
N THR A 255 6.18 -10.91 17.27
CA THR A 255 5.80 -10.41 18.61
C THR A 255 5.49 -8.91 18.64
N VAL A 256 5.85 -8.16 17.58
CA VAL A 256 5.78 -6.69 17.51
C VAL A 256 4.64 -6.25 16.61
N ASN A 257 3.70 -5.46 17.13
CA ASN A 257 2.62 -4.89 16.31
C ASN A 257 3.12 -3.67 15.53
N ALA A 258 3.35 -3.85 14.23
CA ALA A 258 3.83 -2.84 13.29
C ALA A 258 2.83 -1.70 13.02
N ALA A 259 1.55 -1.87 13.37
CA ALA A 259 0.54 -0.82 13.22
C ALA A 259 0.64 0.31 14.28
N ALA A 260 1.45 0.14 15.32
CA ALA A 260 1.52 1.06 16.46
C ALA A 260 2.35 2.32 16.17
N THR A 261 1.77 3.26 15.43
CA THR A 261 2.41 4.52 14.97
C THR A 261 2.90 5.49 16.06
N SER A 262 2.62 5.24 17.35
CA SER A 262 3.01 6.15 18.44
C SER A 262 3.86 5.53 19.56
N LYS A 263 3.99 4.20 19.64
CA LYS A 263 4.90 3.52 20.60
C LYS A 263 5.37 2.18 20.05
N LYS A 264 6.70 1.97 19.95
CA LYS A 264 7.36 0.71 19.58
C LYS A 264 7.23 -0.41 20.65
N THR A 265 6.10 -0.46 21.37
CA THR A 265 5.90 -1.33 22.55
C THR A 265 4.56 -2.06 22.55
N SER A 266 3.71 -1.87 21.54
CA SER A 266 2.50 -2.67 21.38
C SER A 266 2.90 -4.07 20.89
N LYS A 267 2.63 -5.08 21.71
CA LYS A 267 2.84 -6.49 21.34
C LYS A 267 1.66 -7.03 20.55
N THR A 268 1.92 -8.07 19.77
CA THR A 268 0.88 -8.95 19.22
C THR A 268 0.45 -9.98 20.28
N PRO A 269 -0.61 -10.79 20.04
CA PRO A 269 -0.89 -11.97 20.86
C PRO A 269 0.11 -13.12 20.64
N PHE A 270 1.02 -13.02 19.66
CA PHE A 270 1.92 -14.10 19.26
C PHE A 270 3.19 -14.15 20.14
N SER A 271 3.61 -15.37 20.47
CA SER A 271 4.89 -15.63 21.14
C SER A 271 5.91 -16.20 20.15
N LYS A 272 7.19 -15.94 20.42
CA LYS A 272 8.32 -16.43 19.64
C LYS A 272 8.43 -17.96 19.66
N ASP A 273 8.31 -18.53 20.86
CA ASP A 273 8.52 -19.95 21.08
C ASP A 273 7.35 -20.76 20.50
N ASP A 274 6.11 -20.26 20.63
CA ASP A 274 4.94 -20.89 20.02
C ASP A 274 4.98 -20.79 18.48
N PHE A 275 5.47 -19.67 17.93
CA PHE A 275 5.68 -19.53 16.47
C PHE A 275 6.68 -20.56 15.96
N LEU A 276 7.85 -20.69 16.61
CA LEU A 276 8.86 -21.67 16.24
C LEU A 276 8.36 -23.11 16.44
N ALA A 277 7.54 -23.37 17.45
CA ALA A 277 6.93 -24.68 17.66
C ALA A 277 5.92 -25.01 16.54
N LYS A 278 5.01 -24.09 16.20
CA LYS A 278 4.04 -24.28 15.11
C LYS A 278 4.72 -24.42 13.75
N ALA A 279 5.74 -23.62 13.45
CA ALA A 279 6.51 -23.71 12.21
C ALA A 279 7.33 -25.02 12.05
N GLN A 280 7.48 -25.80 13.12
CA GLN A 280 8.15 -27.11 13.14
C GLN A 280 7.19 -28.28 13.40
N ASP A 281 5.89 -28.03 13.60
CA ASP A 281 4.89 -29.06 13.85
C ASP A 281 4.63 -29.87 12.57
N GLU A 282 4.93 -31.17 12.61
CA GLU A 282 4.83 -32.03 11.42
C GLU A 282 3.38 -32.21 10.94
N ALA A 283 2.39 -32.11 11.85
CA ALA A 283 0.97 -32.17 11.49
C ALA A 283 0.55 -30.91 10.72
N PHE A 284 0.92 -29.73 11.22
CA PHE A 284 0.76 -28.45 10.51
C PHE A 284 1.50 -28.43 9.17
N ILE A 285 2.78 -28.82 9.12
CA ILE A 285 3.56 -28.88 7.86
C ILE A 285 2.87 -29.83 6.85
N SER A 286 2.38 -30.99 7.29
CA SER A 286 1.65 -31.92 6.42
C SER A 286 0.35 -31.33 5.89
N LYS A 287 -0.41 -30.61 6.73
CA LYS A 287 -1.62 -29.87 6.34
C LYS A 287 -1.29 -28.78 5.31
N MET A 288 -0.23 -28.02 5.52
CA MET A 288 0.22 -26.98 4.60
C MET A 288 0.72 -27.56 3.28
N ALA A 289 1.45 -28.69 3.31
CA ALA A 289 1.92 -29.36 2.10
C ALA A 289 0.77 -29.88 1.23
N ALA A 290 -0.32 -30.37 1.85
CA ALA A 290 -1.54 -30.72 1.14
C ALA A 290 -2.27 -29.49 0.55
N LYS A 291 -2.18 -28.31 1.21
CA LYS A 291 -2.78 -27.06 0.75
C LYS A 291 -1.98 -26.38 -0.38
N TYR A 292 -0.65 -26.45 -0.31
CA TYR A 292 0.29 -25.80 -1.23
C TYR A 292 1.25 -26.83 -1.88
N PRO A 293 0.74 -27.80 -2.68
CA PRO A 293 1.55 -28.91 -3.18
C PRO A 293 2.65 -28.48 -4.15
N GLN A 294 2.47 -27.37 -4.89
CA GLN A 294 3.53 -26.83 -5.77
C GLN A 294 4.66 -26.16 -4.98
N LEU A 295 4.34 -25.42 -3.90
CA LEU A 295 5.32 -24.79 -3.03
C LEU A 295 6.11 -25.82 -2.21
N LEU A 296 5.39 -26.74 -1.57
CA LEU A 296 5.92 -27.61 -0.51
C LEU A 296 6.12 -29.07 -0.95
N GLY A 297 5.85 -29.41 -2.21
CA GLY A 297 6.04 -30.77 -2.74
C GLY A 297 7.50 -31.23 -2.77
N THR A 298 8.45 -30.29 -2.73
CA THR A 298 9.90 -30.54 -2.65
C THR A 298 10.51 -30.07 -1.32
N LEU A 299 9.67 -29.86 -0.30
CA LEU A 299 10.10 -29.43 1.03
C LEU A 299 11.07 -30.45 1.65
N PRO A 300 12.28 -30.04 2.10
CA PRO A 300 13.28 -30.95 2.66
C PRO A 300 12.71 -31.79 3.82
N SER A 301 13.18 -33.03 3.92
CA SER A 301 12.88 -33.92 5.05
C SER A 301 13.59 -33.46 6.32
N LYS A 302 13.16 -33.95 7.48
CA LYS A 302 13.73 -33.56 8.79
C LYS A 302 15.18 -34.02 8.96
N ASP A 303 15.58 -35.08 8.26
CA ASP A 303 16.89 -35.72 8.29
C ASP A 303 17.85 -35.23 7.18
N SER A 304 17.42 -34.33 6.29
CA SER A 304 18.28 -33.79 5.21
C SER A 304 19.42 -32.89 5.70
N GLY A 305 19.42 -32.50 6.97
CA GLY A 305 20.37 -31.57 7.56
C GLY A 305 19.92 -30.09 7.55
N VAL A 306 18.68 -29.80 7.15
CA VAL A 306 18.06 -28.47 7.38
C VAL A 306 17.91 -28.18 8.87
N LYS A 307 18.03 -26.91 9.24
CA LYS A 307 17.78 -26.45 10.62
C LYS A 307 16.28 -26.30 10.90
N TYR A 308 15.54 -25.68 9.99
CA TYR A 308 14.08 -25.60 10.00
C TYR A 308 13.53 -25.93 8.61
N ARG A 309 12.46 -26.74 8.54
CA ARG A 309 11.90 -27.18 7.26
C ARG A 309 11.28 -26.01 6.48
N LEU A 310 10.64 -25.05 7.17
CA LEU A 310 10.01 -23.87 6.58
C LEU A 310 10.95 -22.64 6.48
N GLU A 311 12.26 -22.80 6.69
CA GLU A 311 13.22 -21.69 6.49
C GLU A 311 13.16 -21.19 5.04
N GLY A 312 13.00 -19.89 4.84
CA GLY A 312 12.87 -19.27 3.52
C GLY A 312 11.56 -19.53 2.76
N TYR A 313 10.62 -20.32 3.29
CA TYR A 313 9.31 -20.56 2.68
C TYR A 313 8.25 -19.51 3.06
N LEU A 314 8.52 -18.68 4.08
CA LEU A 314 7.60 -17.66 4.58
C LEU A 314 7.90 -16.32 3.91
N PHE A 315 6.98 -15.82 3.08
CA PHE A 315 7.26 -14.63 2.27
C PHE A 315 7.43 -13.35 3.11
N PRO A 316 8.42 -12.48 2.82
CA PRO A 316 8.58 -11.20 3.51
C PRO A 316 7.49 -10.21 3.05
N ALA A 317 6.57 -9.86 3.95
CA ALA A 317 5.52 -8.86 3.72
C ALA A 317 4.97 -8.29 5.04
N THR A 318 3.92 -7.46 4.95
CA THR A 318 3.14 -7.05 6.13
C THR A 318 1.80 -7.78 6.16
N TYR A 319 1.55 -8.49 7.25
CA TYR A 319 0.40 -9.36 7.48
C TYR A 319 -0.56 -8.72 8.48
N ASN A 320 -1.86 -8.76 8.17
CA ASN A 320 -2.91 -8.28 9.06
C ASN A 320 -3.38 -9.42 9.98
N TYR A 321 -3.65 -9.12 11.25
CA TYR A 321 -4.26 -10.07 12.18
C TYR A 321 -5.45 -9.45 12.93
N GLY A 322 -6.42 -10.29 13.29
CA GLY A 322 -7.64 -9.92 14.02
C GLY A 322 -7.65 -10.36 15.49
N GLU A 323 -8.81 -10.26 16.15
CA GLU A 323 -8.95 -10.63 17.58
C GLU A 323 -8.72 -12.13 17.82
N ASP A 324 -9.33 -12.99 17.00
CA ASP A 324 -9.19 -14.46 17.07
C ASP A 324 -7.95 -15.00 16.35
N ALA A 325 -6.92 -14.17 16.12
CA ALA A 325 -5.79 -14.56 15.30
C ALA A 325 -4.89 -15.61 15.98
N ASP A 326 -4.62 -16.69 15.26
CA ASP A 326 -3.72 -17.75 15.68
C ASP A 326 -2.43 -17.80 14.83
N LEU A 327 -1.44 -18.54 15.32
CA LEU A 327 -0.16 -18.72 14.61
C LEU A 327 -0.31 -19.54 13.33
N GLU A 328 -1.32 -20.41 13.27
CA GLU A 328 -1.56 -21.27 12.13
C GLU A 328 -2.01 -20.45 10.91
N SER A 329 -3.00 -19.59 11.08
CA SER A 329 -3.47 -18.64 10.06
C SER A 329 -2.40 -17.61 9.68
N LEU A 330 -1.56 -17.13 10.62
CA LEU A 330 -0.46 -16.23 10.30
C LEU A 330 0.59 -16.88 9.40
N ILE A 331 1.03 -18.10 9.72
CA ILE A 331 2.02 -18.83 8.90
C ILE A 331 1.38 -19.28 7.57
N ASP A 332 0.09 -19.65 7.57
CA ASP A 332 -0.69 -19.95 6.36
C ASP A 332 -0.78 -18.72 5.41
N GLN A 333 -0.96 -17.50 5.94
CA GLN A 333 -0.86 -16.27 5.14
C GLN A 333 0.53 -16.10 4.51
N MET A 334 1.60 -16.36 5.27
CA MET A 334 2.99 -16.23 4.78
C MET A 334 3.33 -17.25 3.68
N LEU A 335 2.87 -18.50 3.83
CA LEU A 335 3.01 -19.57 2.83
C LEU A 335 2.13 -19.29 1.60
N GLY A 336 0.90 -18.81 1.80
CA GLY A 336 0.00 -18.38 0.73
C GLY A 336 0.57 -17.22 -0.08
N ALA A 337 1.21 -16.25 0.57
CA ALA A 337 1.91 -15.17 -0.08
C ALA A 337 3.10 -15.68 -0.92
N MET A 338 3.92 -16.60 -0.39
CA MET A 338 5.02 -17.20 -1.17
C MET A 338 4.49 -17.96 -2.39
N ASN A 339 3.48 -18.82 -2.19
CA ASN A 339 2.84 -19.58 -3.26
C ASN A 339 2.23 -18.68 -4.35
N THR A 340 1.66 -17.54 -3.96
CA THR A 340 1.11 -16.56 -4.91
C THR A 340 2.21 -15.89 -5.72
N ASN A 341 3.30 -15.47 -5.08
CA ASN A 341 4.45 -14.85 -5.75
C ASN A 341 5.21 -15.83 -6.66
N LEU A 342 5.22 -17.13 -6.36
CA LEU A 342 5.81 -18.18 -7.20
C LEU A 342 4.86 -18.74 -8.28
N SER A 343 3.58 -18.38 -8.26
CA SER A 343 2.55 -19.01 -9.12
C SER A 343 2.85 -18.94 -10.62
N SER A 344 3.37 -17.82 -11.12
CA SER A 344 3.79 -17.62 -12.52
C SER A 344 5.11 -18.31 -12.86
N TYR A 345 5.90 -18.70 -11.86
CA TYR A 345 7.24 -19.23 -12.03
C TYR A 345 7.31 -20.77 -11.97
N TYR A 346 6.34 -21.47 -11.37
CA TYR A 346 6.42 -22.93 -11.19
C TYR A 346 6.70 -23.71 -12.48
N SER A 347 6.06 -23.35 -13.60
CA SER A 347 6.31 -23.97 -14.91
C SER A 347 7.73 -23.70 -15.44
N THR A 348 8.32 -22.55 -15.09
CA THR A 348 9.69 -22.18 -15.46
C THR A 348 10.71 -22.91 -14.60
N ILE A 349 10.41 -23.11 -13.31
CA ILE A 349 11.21 -23.90 -12.36
C ILE A 349 11.26 -25.36 -12.83
N GLU A 350 10.10 -25.95 -13.13
CA GLU A 350 9.98 -27.32 -13.66
C GLU A 350 10.70 -27.47 -15.01
N ALA A 351 10.50 -26.54 -15.96
CA ALA A 351 11.18 -26.57 -17.27
C ALA A 351 12.72 -26.43 -17.18
N LYS A 352 13.24 -25.90 -16.07
CA LYS A 352 14.68 -25.83 -15.77
C LYS A 352 15.21 -27.08 -15.04
N ASN A 353 14.34 -28.06 -14.74
CA ASN A 353 14.63 -29.20 -13.87
C ASN A 353 15.11 -28.80 -12.46
N LEU A 354 14.63 -27.66 -11.95
CA LEU A 354 14.90 -27.20 -10.60
C LEU A 354 13.72 -27.55 -9.69
N THR A 355 14.02 -27.76 -8.40
CA THR A 355 13.01 -27.84 -7.33
C THR A 355 12.79 -26.47 -6.70
N VAL A 356 11.63 -26.29 -6.03
CA VAL A 356 11.36 -25.08 -5.26
C VAL A 356 12.36 -24.91 -4.12
N ASN A 357 12.78 -26.00 -3.46
CA ASN A 357 13.82 -25.94 -2.43
C ASN A 357 15.15 -25.38 -2.98
N GLU A 358 15.61 -25.84 -4.15
CA GLU A 358 16.86 -25.34 -4.76
C GLU A 358 16.76 -23.86 -5.13
N VAL A 359 15.62 -23.43 -5.70
CA VAL A 359 15.37 -22.02 -6.03
C VAL A 359 15.36 -21.15 -4.78
N LEU A 360 14.63 -21.53 -3.72
CA LEU A 360 14.61 -20.77 -2.47
C LEU A 360 16.00 -20.78 -1.79
N THR A 361 16.72 -21.90 -1.88
CA THR A 361 18.07 -22.05 -1.31
C THR A 361 19.02 -21.06 -1.96
N LEU A 362 19.08 -21.02 -3.29
CA LEU A 362 19.96 -20.11 -4.01
C LEU A 362 19.49 -18.65 -3.89
N ALA A 363 18.18 -18.40 -3.91
CA ALA A 363 17.62 -17.06 -3.70
C ALA A 363 17.96 -16.48 -2.32
N SER A 364 17.97 -17.29 -1.26
CA SER A 364 18.36 -16.82 0.09
C SER A 364 19.85 -16.45 0.20
N LEU A 365 20.72 -17.01 -0.65
CA LEU A 365 22.09 -16.50 -0.80
C LEU A 365 22.08 -15.18 -1.59
N VAL A 366 21.44 -15.15 -2.76
CA VAL A 366 21.36 -13.98 -3.65
C VAL A 366 20.79 -12.75 -2.94
N GLU A 367 19.78 -12.92 -2.08
CA GLU A 367 19.13 -11.87 -1.26
C GLU A 367 20.15 -11.08 -0.44
N LYS A 368 21.11 -11.76 0.18
CA LYS A 368 22.16 -11.17 1.00
C LYS A 368 23.42 -10.82 0.22
N GLU A 369 23.54 -11.26 -1.03
CA GLU A 369 24.73 -11.04 -1.87
C GLU A 369 24.57 -9.82 -2.80
N GLY A 370 23.42 -9.64 -3.46
CA GLY A 370 23.21 -8.57 -4.43
C GLY A 370 22.50 -7.32 -3.88
N SER A 371 23.08 -6.14 -4.15
CA SER A 371 22.52 -4.84 -3.74
C SER A 371 21.45 -4.33 -4.72
N THR A 372 21.63 -4.55 -6.02
CA THR A 372 20.65 -4.19 -7.07
C THR A 372 20.07 -5.42 -7.77
N ASP A 373 18.95 -5.26 -8.48
CA ASP A 373 18.34 -6.34 -9.27
C ASP A 373 19.29 -6.93 -10.33
N GLN A 374 20.17 -6.11 -10.91
CA GLN A 374 21.17 -6.57 -11.88
C GLN A 374 22.30 -7.35 -11.17
N ASP A 375 22.84 -6.83 -10.06
CA ASP A 375 23.83 -7.58 -9.26
C ASP A 375 23.27 -8.95 -8.85
N ARG A 376 22.00 -9.00 -8.44
CA ARG A 376 21.33 -10.27 -8.06
C ARG A 376 21.30 -11.27 -9.22
N LYS A 377 21.05 -10.81 -10.45
CA LYS A 377 21.03 -11.65 -11.66
C LYS A 377 22.42 -12.14 -12.08
N ASP A 378 23.45 -11.31 -11.90
CA ASP A 378 24.84 -11.67 -12.18
C ASP A 378 25.49 -12.52 -11.06
N ILE A 379 25.04 -12.38 -9.81
CA ILE A 379 25.45 -13.24 -8.69
C ILE A 379 24.78 -14.61 -8.79
N ALA A 380 23.48 -14.65 -9.15
CA ALA A 380 22.78 -15.91 -9.42
C ALA A 380 23.45 -16.69 -10.55
N SER A 381 23.89 -16.02 -11.63
CA SER A 381 24.64 -16.69 -12.71
C SER A 381 26.00 -17.22 -12.25
N VAL A 382 26.76 -16.50 -11.42
CA VAL A 382 27.99 -17.01 -10.79
C VAL A 382 27.72 -18.30 -10.01
N PHE A 383 26.67 -18.34 -9.19
CA PHE A 383 26.36 -19.54 -8.41
C PHE A 383 25.97 -20.73 -9.30
N TYR A 384 25.14 -20.54 -10.33
CA TYR A 384 24.85 -21.62 -11.29
C TYR A 384 26.09 -22.07 -12.06
N ASN A 385 26.96 -21.16 -12.49
CA ASN A 385 28.20 -21.50 -13.17
C ASN A 385 29.12 -22.34 -12.28
N ARG A 386 29.23 -22.00 -10.99
CA ARG A 386 29.96 -22.79 -10.00
C ARG A 386 29.36 -24.19 -9.83
N LEU A 387 28.05 -24.30 -9.65
CA LEU A 387 27.35 -25.60 -9.54
C LEU A 387 27.61 -26.47 -10.77
N ASN A 388 27.50 -25.91 -11.97
CA ASN A 388 27.75 -26.59 -13.24
C ASN A 388 29.22 -27.05 -13.42
N GLN A 389 30.16 -26.44 -12.71
CA GLN A 389 31.58 -26.80 -12.71
C GLN A 389 32.03 -27.58 -11.46
N ALA A 390 31.09 -28.04 -10.61
CA ALA A 390 31.35 -28.68 -9.33
C ALA A 390 32.25 -27.83 -8.38
N MET A 391 32.17 -26.49 -8.48
CA MET A 391 32.87 -25.57 -7.59
C MET A 391 32.02 -25.29 -6.34
N PRO A 392 32.61 -25.29 -5.12
CA PRO A 392 31.91 -24.84 -3.92
C PRO A 392 31.43 -23.38 -4.04
N LEU A 393 30.26 -23.09 -3.48
CA LEU A 393 29.63 -21.76 -3.61
C LEU A 393 30.36 -20.66 -2.83
N GLN A 394 31.03 -21.01 -1.72
CA GLN A 394 31.88 -20.11 -0.92
C GLN A 394 31.20 -18.78 -0.51
N SER A 395 29.95 -18.83 -0.06
CA SER A 395 29.27 -17.66 0.53
C SER A 395 29.35 -17.67 2.06
N ASN A 396 29.79 -16.55 2.66
CA ASN A 396 29.77 -16.32 4.11
C ASN A 396 28.35 -16.45 4.71
N ILE A 397 27.31 -16.18 3.93
CA ILE A 397 25.91 -16.13 4.40
C ILE A 397 25.48 -17.49 4.99
N ALA A 398 25.85 -18.60 4.34
CA ALA A 398 25.56 -19.95 4.84
C ALA A 398 26.35 -20.30 6.11
N ILE A 399 27.59 -19.80 6.24
CA ILE A 399 28.43 -19.97 7.44
C ILE A 399 27.87 -19.15 8.61
N LEU A 400 27.47 -17.90 8.37
CA LEU A 400 26.79 -17.05 9.35
C LEU A 400 25.48 -17.68 9.82
N TYR A 401 24.71 -18.30 8.92
CA TYR A 401 23.49 -19.03 9.29
C TYR A 401 23.79 -20.22 10.19
N ALA A 402 24.75 -21.07 9.80
CA ALA A 402 25.19 -22.22 10.59
C ALA A 402 25.70 -21.84 11.99
N GLN A 403 26.36 -20.68 12.13
CA GLN A 403 26.81 -20.14 13.41
C GLN A 403 25.70 -19.43 14.22
N GLY A 404 24.48 -19.31 13.70
CA GLY A 404 23.40 -18.55 14.32
C GLY A 404 23.72 -17.05 14.42
N LYS A 405 24.48 -16.51 13.46
CA LYS A 405 24.94 -15.11 13.38
C LYS A 405 24.34 -14.33 12.22
N LEU A 406 23.71 -14.98 11.25
CA LEU A 406 23.08 -14.29 10.11
C LEU A 406 22.07 -13.25 10.61
N GLY A 407 22.16 -12.03 10.04
CA GLY A 407 21.32 -10.90 10.44
C GLY A 407 21.64 -10.26 11.79
N LYS A 408 22.71 -10.70 12.50
CA LYS A 408 23.26 -9.98 13.65
C LYS A 408 24.28 -8.94 13.17
N LYS A 409 24.40 -7.83 13.91
CA LYS A 409 25.43 -6.82 13.64
C LYS A 409 26.81 -7.43 13.81
N THR A 410 27.64 -7.29 12.79
CA THR A 410 29.03 -7.73 12.73
C THR A 410 29.88 -6.60 12.15
N THR A 411 31.16 -6.52 12.54
CA THR A 411 32.10 -5.58 11.93
C THR A 411 32.74 -6.16 10.66
N LEU A 412 33.28 -5.27 9.81
CA LEU A 412 34.12 -5.64 8.66
C LEU A 412 35.25 -6.61 9.02
N LYS A 413 35.75 -6.57 10.26
CA LYS A 413 36.82 -7.46 10.71
C LYS A 413 36.29 -8.83 11.16
N GLU A 414 35.21 -8.86 11.92
CA GLU A 414 34.65 -10.11 12.47
C GLU A 414 34.11 -11.06 11.39
N ASP A 415 33.53 -10.52 10.30
CA ASP A 415 33.15 -11.33 9.14
C ASP A 415 34.38 -11.78 8.32
N ALA A 416 35.49 -11.02 8.33
CA ALA A 416 36.70 -11.36 7.58
C ALA A 416 37.52 -12.47 8.27
N GLU A 417 37.29 -12.61 9.57
CA GLU A 417 37.86 -13.62 10.45
C GLU A 417 36.84 -14.75 10.71
N ILE A 418 35.78 -14.87 9.90
CA ILE A 418 34.79 -15.94 10.00
C ILE A 418 35.44 -17.31 9.76
N ASP A 419 35.19 -18.25 10.67
CA ASP A 419 35.67 -19.61 10.50
C ASP A 419 34.84 -20.35 9.44
N THR A 420 35.41 -20.49 8.23
CA THR A 420 34.87 -21.30 7.13
C THR A 420 35.14 -22.79 7.31
N ASN A 421 35.82 -23.22 8.39
CA ASN A 421 36.14 -24.63 8.63
C ASN A 421 35.10 -25.42 9.41
N ILE A 422 34.03 -24.79 9.89
CA ILE A 422 32.98 -25.41 10.71
C ILE A 422 32.43 -26.72 10.12
N ASP A 423 32.12 -27.68 10.99
CA ASP A 423 31.36 -28.87 10.58
C ASP A 423 29.85 -28.55 10.59
N SER A 424 29.27 -28.44 9.40
CA SER A 424 27.86 -28.13 9.20
C SER A 424 27.38 -28.62 7.84
N PRO A 425 26.12 -29.07 7.70
CA PRO A 425 25.48 -29.28 6.39
C PRO A 425 25.50 -28.03 5.49
N PHE A 426 25.44 -26.83 6.09
CA PHE A 426 25.45 -25.54 5.40
C PHE A 426 26.86 -25.03 5.03
N ASN A 427 27.92 -25.80 5.26
CA ASN A 427 29.28 -25.37 4.89
C ASN A 427 29.56 -25.54 3.38
N VAL A 428 29.22 -24.50 2.61
CA VAL A 428 29.45 -24.40 1.15
C VAL A 428 30.87 -23.93 0.76
N TYR A 429 31.82 -23.87 1.71
CA TYR A 429 33.26 -23.73 1.38
C TYR A 429 33.95 -25.07 1.17
N LYS A 430 33.46 -26.13 1.84
CA LYS A 430 34.05 -27.47 1.82
C LYS A 430 33.23 -28.50 1.03
N LYS A 431 31.96 -28.21 0.78
CA LYS A 431 31.02 -29.10 0.10
C LYS A 431 30.65 -28.50 -1.26
N GLU A 432 30.66 -29.35 -2.28
CA GLU A 432 30.14 -29.07 -3.60
C GLU A 432 28.60 -29.16 -3.59
N GLY A 433 27.94 -28.49 -4.54
CA GLY A 433 26.49 -28.45 -4.62
C GLY A 433 25.83 -27.40 -3.71
N LEU A 434 24.51 -27.50 -3.57
CA LEU A 434 23.70 -26.64 -2.71
C LEU A 434 23.67 -27.14 -1.26
N MET A 435 23.48 -26.21 -0.33
CA MET A 435 23.15 -26.51 1.07
C MET A 435 21.73 -27.11 1.18
N PRO A 436 21.37 -27.81 2.28
CA PRO A 436 20.12 -28.61 2.36
C PRO A 436 18.80 -27.83 2.18
N GLY A 437 18.81 -26.53 2.41
CA GLY A 437 17.65 -25.64 2.29
C GLY A 437 18.04 -24.18 2.45
N PRO A 438 17.07 -23.24 2.41
CA PRO A 438 17.32 -21.81 2.54
C PRO A 438 17.92 -21.41 3.88
N VAL A 439 18.45 -20.19 3.95
CA VAL A 439 19.01 -19.58 5.18
C VAL A 439 18.23 -18.37 5.66
N ASP A 440 17.44 -17.75 4.80
CA ASP A 440 16.52 -16.66 5.13
C ASP A 440 15.38 -16.58 4.10
N SER A 441 14.49 -15.60 4.28
CA SER A 441 13.31 -15.38 3.45
C SER A 441 13.59 -14.39 2.31
N PRO A 442 13.80 -14.86 1.06
CA PRO A 442 14.21 -14.01 -0.06
C PRO A 442 13.07 -13.07 -0.53
N SER A 443 13.44 -11.92 -1.10
CA SER A 443 12.48 -11.04 -1.77
C SER A 443 12.08 -11.56 -3.15
N LEU A 444 11.01 -11.00 -3.72
CA LEU A 444 10.60 -11.29 -5.10
C LEU A 444 11.71 -10.98 -6.13
N SER A 445 12.57 -9.99 -5.86
CA SER A 445 13.73 -9.68 -6.72
C SER A 445 14.79 -10.78 -6.66
N ALA A 446 15.10 -11.33 -5.49
CA ALA A 446 16.02 -12.47 -5.37
C ALA A 446 15.45 -13.75 -6.01
N LEU A 447 14.13 -13.95 -5.92
CA LEU A 447 13.43 -15.05 -6.60
C LEU A 447 13.53 -14.91 -8.12
N ASP A 448 13.13 -13.76 -8.69
CA ASP A 448 13.24 -13.52 -10.15
C ASP A 448 14.68 -13.63 -10.63
N ALA A 449 15.64 -13.06 -9.90
CA ALA A 449 17.06 -13.18 -10.24
C ALA A 449 17.58 -14.63 -10.25
N THR A 450 17.07 -15.47 -9.35
CA THR A 450 17.45 -16.89 -9.26
C THR A 450 16.79 -17.74 -10.34
N ILE A 451 15.56 -17.40 -10.74
CA ILE A 451 14.81 -18.13 -11.77
C ILE A 451 15.23 -17.66 -13.17
N ASN A 452 15.49 -16.37 -13.33
CA ASN A 452 15.87 -15.67 -14.56
C ASN A 452 17.23 -14.95 -14.39
N PRO A 453 18.33 -15.69 -14.13
CA PRO A 453 19.66 -15.12 -13.98
C PRO A 453 20.19 -14.56 -15.30
N SER A 454 21.21 -13.71 -15.21
CA SER A 454 22.00 -13.30 -16.38
C SER A 454 22.67 -14.50 -17.04
N LYS A 455 23.05 -14.35 -18.32
CA LYS A 455 23.88 -15.32 -19.04
C LYS A 455 25.30 -14.76 -19.15
N THR A 456 26.18 -15.21 -18.27
CA THR A 456 27.57 -14.74 -18.14
C THR A 456 28.49 -15.93 -17.88
N ASP A 457 29.79 -15.78 -18.13
CA ASP A 457 30.81 -16.79 -17.80
C ASP A 457 31.46 -16.57 -16.41
N TYR A 458 30.96 -15.59 -15.64
CA TYR A 458 31.50 -15.22 -14.34
C TYR A 458 31.53 -16.40 -13.36
N LEU A 459 32.64 -16.54 -12.64
CA LEU A 459 32.86 -17.54 -11.58
C LEU A 459 33.17 -16.91 -10.23
N TYR A 460 33.42 -15.60 -10.19
CA TYR A 460 33.77 -14.87 -8.98
C TYR A 460 33.10 -13.49 -8.99
N PHE A 461 32.80 -12.98 -7.81
CA PHE A 461 32.38 -11.59 -7.61
C PHE A 461 32.96 -11.08 -6.29
N VAL A 462 33.17 -9.77 -6.20
CA VAL A 462 33.56 -9.08 -4.95
C VAL A 462 32.85 -7.74 -4.88
N ALA A 463 32.35 -7.37 -3.70
CA ALA A 463 31.72 -6.07 -3.48
C ALA A 463 32.72 -5.07 -2.87
N ASN A 464 32.79 -3.86 -3.43
CA ASN A 464 33.62 -2.78 -2.91
C ASN A 464 33.09 -2.27 -1.57
N VAL A 465 33.89 -2.41 -0.51
CA VAL A 465 33.49 -2.16 0.89
C VAL A 465 33.07 -0.71 1.20
N GLU A 466 33.38 0.24 0.32
CA GLU A 466 32.99 1.66 0.46
C GLU A 466 31.77 2.03 -0.38
N THR A 467 31.70 1.55 -1.63
CA THR A 467 30.78 2.12 -2.64
C THR A 467 29.50 1.33 -2.87
N GLY A 468 29.47 0.03 -2.61
CA GLY A 468 28.35 -0.84 -3.00
C GLY A 468 28.59 -1.66 -4.25
N ALA A 469 29.46 -1.21 -5.15
CA ALA A 469 29.61 -1.79 -6.48
C ALA A 469 30.18 -3.21 -6.44
N VAL A 470 29.56 -4.12 -7.21
CA VAL A 470 30.01 -5.51 -7.37
C VAL A 470 30.88 -5.65 -8.62
N TYR A 471 32.01 -6.33 -8.49
CA TYR A 471 32.99 -6.55 -9.54
C TYR A 471 33.10 -8.04 -9.83
N PHE A 472 32.70 -8.44 -11.04
CA PHE A 472 32.67 -9.82 -11.49
C PHE A 472 33.96 -10.21 -12.22
N ALA A 473 34.29 -11.51 -12.19
CA ALA A 473 35.48 -12.07 -12.83
C ALA A 473 35.24 -13.50 -13.33
N ASN A 474 35.90 -13.87 -14.42
CA ASN A 474 35.88 -15.21 -14.99
C ASN A 474 36.98 -16.09 -14.39
N THR A 475 38.12 -15.49 -14.04
CA THR A 475 39.30 -16.18 -13.50
C THR A 475 39.59 -15.82 -12.05
N TYR A 476 40.35 -16.68 -11.37
CA TYR A 476 40.79 -16.41 -10.00
C TYR A 476 41.78 -15.24 -9.94
N GLU A 477 42.61 -15.07 -10.97
CA GLU A 477 43.60 -13.99 -11.07
C GLU A 477 42.95 -12.62 -11.23
N GLU A 478 41.88 -12.51 -12.04
CA GLU A 478 41.05 -11.30 -12.14
C GLU A 478 40.37 -10.99 -10.80
N HIS A 479 39.78 -12.01 -10.16
CA HIS A 479 39.14 -11.85 -8.85
C HIS A 479 40.14 -11.37 -7.80
N ALA A 480 41.31 -12.01 -7.67
CA ALA A 480 42.39 -11.63 -6.75
C ALA A 480 42.83 -10.17 -6.92
N LYS A 481 42.87 -9.67 -8.16
CA LYS A 481 43.12 -8.25 -8.44
C LYS A 481 41.98 -7.37 -7.94
N ASN A 482 40.72 -7.72 -8.21
CA ASN A 482 39.55 -6.98 -7.73
C ASN A 482 39.48 -6.94 -6.19
N VAL A 483 39.84 -8.04 -5.49
CA VAL A 483 39.95 -8.08 -4.02
C VAL A 483 40.96 -7.06 -3.50
N GLU A 484 42.15 -7.03 -4.11
CA GLU A 484 43.22 -6.12 -3.68
C GLU A 484 42.82 -4.65 -3.90
N GLU A 485 42.26 -4.35 -5.08
CA GLU A 485 41.88 -3.00 -5.48
C GLU A 485 40.68 -2.45 -4.68
N HIS A 486 39.66 -3.28 -4.40
CA HIS A 486 38.38 -2.84 -3.86
C HIS A 486 38.08 -3.24 -2.41
N VAL A 487 38.90 -4.11 -1.80
CA VAL A 487 38.76 -4.55 -0.40
C VAL A 487 40.02 -4.25 0.42
N ASN A 488 41.16 -4.86 0.08
CA ASN A 488 42.38 -4.78 0.92
C ASN A 488 42.96 -3.36 0.99
N SER A 489 42.96 -2.63 -0.13
CA SER A 489 43.38 -1.22 -0.21
C SER A 489 42.61 -0.31 0.78
N LYS A 490 41.35 -0.67 1.11
CA LYS A 490 40.44 0.14 1.94
C LYS A 490 40.51 -0.20 3.42
N LEU A 491 40.71 -1.49 3.74
CA LEU A 491 40.97 -1.95 5.10
C LEU A 491 42.26 -1.34 5.68
N THR A 492 43.31 -1.24 4.86
CA THR A 492 44.59 -0.64 5.26
C THR A 492 44.48 0.87 5.48
N GLN A 493 43.83 1.61 4.57
CA GLN A 493 43.62 3.06 4.70
C GLN A 493 42.82 3.42 5.97
N SER A 494 41.72 2.71 6.24
CA SER A 494 40.87 2.94 7.43
C SER A 494 41.64 2.79 8.76
N SER A 495 42.63 1.89 8.81
CA SER A 495 43.50 1.73 9.99
C SER A 495 44.49 2.87 10.20
N SER A 496 44.86 3.59 9.14
CA SER A 496 45.81 4.71 9.19
C SER A 496 45.18 6.05 9.57
N SER A 497 43.86 6.21 9.36
CA SER A 497 43.10 7.43 9.69
C SER A 497 42.49 7.42 11.10
N SER A 498 42.81 6.40 11.92
CA SER A 498 42.22 6.15 13.24
C SER A 498 43.22 6.29 14.40
N ASN A 499 44.40 6.88 14.15
CA ASN A 499 45.48 7.14 15.12
C ASN A 499 45.66 8.65 15.34
#